data_AF-A0A4Q4Y1G6-F1
#
_entry.id   AF-A0A4Q4Y1G6-F1
#
_cell.length_a   1.000
_cell.length_b   1.000
_cell.length_c   1.000
_cell.angle_alpha   90.00
_cell.angle_beta   90.00
_cell.angle_gamma   90.00
#
_symmetry.space_group_name_H-M   'P 1'
#
loop_
_entity.id
_entity.type
_entity.pdbx_description
1 polymer ?
#
loop_
_entity_poly.entity_id
_entity_poly.type
_entity_poly.pdbx_seq_one_letter_code
_entity_poly.pdbx_strand_id
1 'polypeptide(L)'
;MYGMWNGAKDDQEAYVDFSTGNMNINPPLKIKCEAQDIRITKPTFAKAGYELVGHKTKMTPEDFLNAKEDKTLLENAYFQECKDLVQRTTGANVVIPYIFRLRHQVVKPGGFATKMSASASYPSHTAAGTPISGASSLLDVLGTKEAERMLKAYPCFAQVKVWRGIGQAISRWPLLLIDTK
;
A
#
# COMPACT_ATOMS: atom_id res chain seq x y z
N MET A 1 11.25 11.58 12.06
CA MET A 1 12.19 10.90 11.14
C MET A 1 11.66 9.53 10.86
N TYR A 2 11.85 9.03 9.63
CA TYR A 2 11.53 7.66 9.23
C TYR A 2 12.80 6.96 8.72
N GLY A 3 12.89 5.66 8.97
CA GLY A 3 13.97 4.81 8.49
C GLY A 3 13.53 4.15 7.19
N MET A 4 14.29 4.37 6.12
CA MET A 4 14.05 3.77 4.81
C MET A 4 15.14 2.75 4.47
N TRP A 5 14.85 1.89 3.50
CA TRP A 5 15.85 0.99 2.93
C TRP A 5 17.07 1.78 2.44
N ASN A 6 18.28 1.32 2.80
CA ASN A 6 19.54 2.00 2.52
C ASN A 6 20.53 1.13 1.74
N GLY A 7 20.03 0.09 1.05
CA GLY A 7 20.86 -0.82 0.27
C GLY A 7 21.64 -1.84 1.12
N ALA A 8 22.37 -2.68 0.40
CA ALA A 8 23.37 -3.58 0.96
C ALA A 8 24.75 -2.90 1.04
N LYS A 9 25.63 -3.45 1.86
CA LYS A 9 27.00 -2.97 2.08
C LYS A 9 27.93 -3.31 0.92
N ASP A 10 27.56 -4.30 0.11
CA ASP A 10 28.44 -4.98 -0.85
C ASP A 10 27.86 -5.04 -2.28
N ASP A 11 26.88 -4.19 -2.59
CA ASP A 11 26.16 -4.15 -3.89
C ASP A 11 25.54 -5.49 -4.33
N GLN A 12 25.50 -6.48 -3.44
CA GLN A 12 24.84 -7.77 -3.64
C GLN A 12 23.40 -7.72 -3.10
N GLU A 13 22.64 -8.79 -3.36
CA GLU A 13 21.31 -8.96 -2.78
C GLU A 13 21.38 -8.95 -1.25
N ALA A 14 20.45 -8.22 -0.64
CA ALA A 14 20.39 -8.05 0.80
C ALA A 14 19.99 -9.35 1.51
N TYR A 15 20.74 -9.73 2.54
CA TYR A 15 20.44 -10.91 3.35
C TYR A 15 20.57 -10.64 4.85
N VAL A 16 19.83 -11.45 5.61
CA VAL A 16 19.98 -11.65 7.05
C VAL A 16 20.07 -13.14 7.29
N ASP A 17 21.23 -13.61 7.74
CA ASP A 17 21.39 -14.97 8.21
C ASP A 17 20.99 -15.01 9.70
N PHE A 18 19.79 -15.51 9.97
CA PHE A 18 19.27 -15.61 11.34
C PHE A 18 20.02 -16.62 12.21
N SER A 19 20.78 -17.54 11.61
CA SER A 19 21.54 -18.56 12.36
C SER A 19 22.87 -18.03 12.87
N THR A 20 23.54 -17.17 12.08
CA THR A 20 24.84 -16.58 12.45
C THR A 20 24.72 -15.12 12.91
N GLY A 21 23.59 -14.47 12.66
CA GLY A 21 23.41 -13.03 12.89
C GLY A 21 24.10 -12.14 11.87
N ASN A 22 24.72 -12.71 10.83
CA ASN A 22 25.40 -11.95 9.79
C ASN A 22 24.39 -11.30 8.84
N MET A 23 24.69 -10.07 8.43
CA MET A 23 23.90 -9.32 7.46
C MET A 23 24.78 -8.39 6.64
N ASN A 24 24.49 -8.29 5.35
CA ASN A 24 25.08 -7.28 4.47
C ASN A 24 24.21 -6.01 4.36
N ILE A 25 23.26 -5.78 5.28
CA ILE A 25 22.32 -4.65 5.19
C ILE A 25 22.91 -3.37 5.82
N ASN A 26 22.82 -2.23 5.13
CA ASN A 26 23.19 -0.93 5.70
C ASN A 26 22.21 -0.49 6.79
N PRO A 27 22.66 0.29 7.80
CA PRO A 27 21.74 0.94 8.73
C PRO A 27 20.67 1.77 7.99
N PRO A 28 19.42 1.82 8.49
CA PRO A 28 18.34 2.51 7.78
C PRO A 28 18.65 3.97 7.49
N LEU A 29 18.31 4.40 6.27
CA LEU A 29 18.48 5.77 5.83
C LEU A 29 17.49 6.64 6.61
N LYS A 30 18.01 7.60 7.36
CA LYS A 30 17.18 8.54 8.12
C LYS A 30 16.71 9.65 7.19
N ILE A 31 15.41 9.66 6.90
CA ILE A 31 14.80 10.70 6.08
C ILE A 31 13.98 11.64 6.99
N LYS A 32 14.15 12.94 6.77
CA LYS A 32 13.28 13.96 7.36
C LYS A 32 11.97 13.95 6.58
N CYS A 33 10.87 13.70 7.27
CA CYS A 33 9.53 13.73 6.68
C CYS A 33 8.73 14.83 7.35
N GLU A 34 7.90 15.50 6.56
CA GLU A 34 6.93 16.46 7.05
C GLU A 34 5.56 15.79 7.07
N ALA A 35 4.89 15.86 8.22
CA ALA A 35 3.54 15.34 8.35
C ALA A 35 2.56 16.43 7.92
N GLN A 36 1.73 16.11 6.93
CA GLN A 36 0.65 16.98 6.49
C GLN A 36 -0.70 16.36 6.82
N ASP A 37 -1.64 17.19 7.26
CA ASP A 37 -3.03 16.78 7.40
C ASP A 37 -3.74 16.95 6.05
N ILE A 38 -3.95 15.83 5.35
CA ILE A 38 -4.62 15.81 4.05
C ILE A 38 -6.07 16.29 4.09
N ARG A 39 -6.71 16.34 5.27
CA ARG A 39 -8.04 16.93 5.47
C ARG A 39 -8.01 18.45 5.31
N ILE A 40 -6.86 19.06 5.56
CA ILE A 40 -6.61 20.49 5.43
C ILE A 40 -6.06 20.80 4.04
N THR A 41 -5.01 20.09 3.60
CA THR A 41 -4.33 20.39 2.32
C THR A 41 -5.13 19.98 1.09
N LYS A 42 -6.07 19.03 1.23
CA LYS A 42 -7.01 18.58 0.18
C LYS A 42 -6.35 18.38 -1.21
N PRO A 43 -5.31 17.54 -1.30
CA PRO A 43 -4.68 17.22 -2.57
C PRO A 43 -5.64 16.46 -3.47
N THR A 44 -5.49 16.62 -4.79
CA THR A 44 -6.26 15.88 -5.80
C THR A 44 -5.39 14.82 -6.46
N PHE A 45 -6.03 13.71 -6.87
CA PHE A 45 -5.31 12.58 -7.45
C PHE A 45 -4.55 12.99 -8.71
N ALA A 46 -5.17 13.81 -9.57
CA ALA A 46 -4.57 14.27 -10.82
C ALA A 46 -3.30 15.11 -10.64
N LYS A 47 -3.20 15.88 -9.55
CA LYS A 47 -2.04 16.76 -9.30
C LYS A 47 -0.97 16.10 -8.43
N ALA A 48 -1.41 15.33 -7.45
CA ALA A 48 -0.55 14.87 -6.37
C ALA A 48 -0.31 13.35 -6.40
N GLY A 49 -1.11 12.59 -7.17
CA GLY A 49 -1.09 11.12 -7.20
C GLY A 49 -1.86 10.46 -6.05
N TYR A 50 -2.53 11.26 -5.21
CA TYR A 50 -3.32 10.79 -4.07
C TYR A 50 -4.43 11.79 -3.74
N GLU A 51 -5.50 11.30 -3.11
CA GLU A 51 -6.66 12.11 -2.76
C GLU A 51 -7.39 11.48 -1.56
N LEU A 52 -7.91 12.33 -0.67
CA LEU A 52 -8.86 11.90 0.35
C LEU A 52 -10.28 12.06 -0.19
N VAL A 53 -10.94 10.94 -0.46
CA VAL A 53 -12.31 10.91 -0.99
C VAL A 53 -13.31 10.49 0.08
N GLY A 54 -14.42 11.21 0.16
CA GLY A 54 -15.57 10.81 0.97
C GLY A 54 -16.38 9.73 0.24
N HIS A 55 -16.46 8.52 0.80
CA HIS A 55 -17.27 7.45 0.23
C HIS A 55 -17.96 6.62 1.32
N LYS A 56 -19.30 6.63 1.28
CA LYS A 56 -20.16 5.78 2.12
C LYS A 56 -20.22 4.39 1.48
N THR A 57 -19.70 3.40 2.20
CA THR A 57 -19.73 1.99 1.80
C THR A 57 -21.01 1.33 2.31
N LYS A 58 -21.49 0.30 1.61
CA LYS A 58 -22.56 -0.59 2.09
C LYS A 58 -22.06 -1.62 3.10
N MET A 59 -20.74 -1.79 3.20
CA MET A 59 -20.10 -2.76 4.10
C MET A 59 -20.10 -2.27 5.54
N THR A 60 -20.39 -3.19 6.46
CA THR A 60 -20.19 -3.00 7.90
C THR A 60 -18.73 -3.32 8.30
N PRO A 61 -18.24 -2.83 9.44
CA PRO A 61 -16.94 -3.23 9.98
C PRO A 61 -16.78 -4.76 10.10
N GLU A 62 -17.85 -5.45 10.50
CA GLU A 62 -17.91 -6.90 10.67
C GLU A 62 -17.73 -7.63 9.32
N ASP A 63 -18.35 -7.12 8.25
CA ASP A 63 -18.20 -7.68 6.90
C ASP A 63 -16.73 -7.69 6.45
N PHE A 64 -15.97 -6.64 6.81
CA PHE A 64 -14.54 -6.61 6.51
C PHE A 64 -13.76 -7.64 7.32
N LEU A 65 -14.03 -7.75 8.63
CA LEU A 65 -13.32 -8.66 9.53
C LEU A 65 -13.57 -10.13 9.18
N ASN A 66 -14.80 -10.45 8.74
CA ASN A 66 -15.21 -11.79 8.35
C ASN A 66 -14.79 -12.18 6.92
N ALA A 67 -14.28 -11.23 6.13
CA ALA A 67 -13.88 -11.47 4.74
C ALA A 67 -12.72 -12.47 4.55
N LYS A 68 -12.13 -12.99 5.63
CA LYS A 68 -11.21 -14.13 5.57
C LYS A 68 -11.94 -15.44 5.27
N GLU A 69 -13.18 -15.58 5.73
CA GLU A 69 -13.96 -16.82 5.64
C GLU A 69 -14.87 -16.80 4.41
N ASP A 70 -15.44 -15.66 4.07
CA ASP A 70 -16.25 -15.46 2.86
C ASP A 70 -15.84 -14.16 2.14
N LYS A 71 -15.22 -14.32 0.96
CA LYS A 71 -14.81 -13.19 0.11
C LYS A 71 -15.90 -12.72 -0.84
N THR A 72 -16.98 -13.47 -1.00
CA THR A 72 -18.01 -13.20 -2.01
C THR A 72 -18.66 -11.85 -1.78
N LEU A 73 -18.96 -11.50 -0.52
CA LEU A 73 -19.50 -10.18 -0.20
C LEU A 73 -18.50 -9.06 -0.54
N LEU A 74 -17.22 -9.29 -0.29
CA LEU A 74 -16.16 -8.32 -0.53
C LEU A 74 -15.95 -8.08 -2.03
N GLU A 75 -15.98 -9.14 -2.85
CA GLU A 75 -15.83 -9.06 -4.30
C GLU A 75 -17.08 -8.49 -4.99
N ASN A 76 -18.27 -8.86 -4.52
CA ASN A 76 -19.54 -8.44 -5.14
C ASN A 76 -19.96 -7.02 -4.74
N ALA A 77 -19.63 -6.58 -3.53
CA ALA A 77 -19.99 -5.24 -3.05
C ALA A 77 -18.77 -4.32 -3.01
N TYR A 78 -17.79 -4.62 -2.16
CA TYR A 78 -16.72 -3.67 -1.86
C TYR A 78 -15.76 -3.43 -3.02
N PHE A 79 -15.44 -4.46 -3.80
CA PHE A 79 -14.59 -4.32 -4.99
C PHE A 79 -15.26 -3.51 -6.07
N GLN A 80 -16.58 -3.67 -6.26
CA GLN A 80 -17.34 -2.84 -7.19
C GLN A 80 -17.38 -1.38 -6.72
N GLU A 81 -17.59 -1.14 -5.43
CA GLU A 81 -17.51 0.21 -4.86
C GLU A 81 -16.13 0.85 -5.09
N CYS A 82 -15.05 0.11 -4.86
CA CYS A 82 -13.69 0.59 -5.10
C CYS A 82 -13.43 0.83 -6.59
N LYS A 83 -13.93 -0.05 -7.46
CA LYS A 83 -13.82 0.07 -8.92
C LYS A 83 -14.46 1.38 -9.38
N ASP A 84 -15.71 1.63 -8.99
CA ASP A 84 -16.47 2.82 -9.36
C ASP A 84 -15.85 4.10 -8.77
N LEU A 85 -15.32 4.02 -7.56
CA LEU A 85 -14.62 5.13 -6.92
C LEU A 85 -13.35 5.50 -7.70
N VAL A 86 -12.49 4.52 -7.98
CA VAL A 86 -11.25 4.75 -8.73
C VAL A 86 -11.57 5.24 -10.13
N GLN A 87 -12.50 4.60 -10.84
CA GLN A 87 -12.90 4.99 -12.19
C GLN A 87 -13.39 6.44 -12.26
N ARG A 88 -14.23 6.88 -11.32
CA ARG A 88 -14.68 8.28 -11.25
C ARG A 88 -13.58 9.26 -10.88
N THR A 89 -12.63 8.85 -10.03
CA THR A 89 -11.55 9.72 -9.53
C THR A 89 -10.45 9.90 -10.57
N THR A 90 -10.12 8.85 -11.31
CA THR A 90 -8.99 8.85 -12.25
C THR A 90 -9.42 9.01 -13.71
N GLY A 91 -10.70 8.77 -14.03
CA GLY A 91 -11.19 8.73 -15.41
C GLY A 91 -10.77 7.47 -16.18
N ALA A 92 -10.25 6.45 -15.50
CA ALA A 92 -9.77 5.23 -16.15
C ALA A 92 -10.88 4.50 -16.91
N ASN A 93 -10.58 4.06 -18.14
CA ASN A 93 -11.52 3.27 -18.95
C ASN A 93 -11.80 1.89 -18.35
N VAL A 94 -10.78 1.28 -17.76
CA VAL A 94 -10.85 -0.06 -17.16
C VAL A 94 -10.22 -0.02 -15.77
N VAL A 95 -10.93 -0.58 -14.79
CA VAL A 95 -10.45 -0.75 -13.43
C VAL A 95 -10.70 -2.19 -13.00
N ILE A 96 -9.64 -2.83 -12.50
CA ILE A 96 -9.64 -4.24 -12.12
C ILE A 96 -9.20 -4.33 -10.65
N PRO A 97 -10.15 -4.49 -9.71
CA PRO A 97 -9.83 -4.82 -8.33
C PRO A 97 -9.28 -6.24 -8.26
N TYR A 98 -8.16 -6.45 -7.55
CA TYR A 98 -7.51 -7.76 -7.54
C TYR A 98 -6.85 -8.17 -6.21
N ILE A 99 -6.59 -7.22 -5.31
CA ILE A 99 -6.02 -7.50 -3.99
C ILE A 99 -6.80 -6.79 -2.91
N PHE A 100 -7.15 -7.54 -1.86
CA PHE A 100 -7.64 -7.03 -0.59
C PHE A 100 -6.68 -7.44 0.54
N ARG A 101 -6.38 -6.51 1.44
CA ARG A 101 -5.63 -6.80 2.66
C ARG A 101 -6.17 -6.00 3.83
N LEU A 102 -6.53 -6.70 4.90
CA LEU A 102 -6.71 -6.09 6.22
C LEU A 102 -5.37 -5.89 6.90
N ARG A 103 -5.17 -4.69 7.46
CA ARG A 103 -4.02 -4.38 8.31
C ARG A 103 -4.52 -4.05 9.70
N HIS A 104 -4.33 -4.98 10.63
CA HIS A 104 -4.60 -4.73 12.05
C HIS A 104 -3.41 -3.99 12.62
N GLN A 105 -3.62 -2.77 13.12
CA GLN A 105 -2.66 -2.16 14.02
C GLN A 105 -2.93 -2.73 15.41
N VAL A 106 -2.06 -3.62 15.88
CA VAL A 106 -2.15 -4.15 17.24
C VAL A 106 -1.90 -2.99 18.21
N VAL A 107 -2.89 -2.68 19.04
CA VAL A 107 -2.95 -1.51 19.93
C VAL A 107 -1.91 -1.55 21.07
N LYS A 108 -1.06 -2.59 21.18
CA LYS A 108 -0.13 -2.71 22.31
C LYS A 108 1.07 -1.75 22.16
N PRO A 109 1.18 -0.69 22.99
CA PRO A 109 2.19 0.37 22.85
C PRO A 109 3.64 -0.04 23.18
N GLY A 110 3.93 -1.32 23.39
CA GLY A 110 5.27 -1.79 23.81
C GLY A 110 5.88 -2.89 22.94
N GLY A 111 5.19 -3.39 21.92
CA GLY A 111 5.61 -4.62 21.23
C GLY A 111 6.44 -4.44 19.95
N PHE A 112 6.41 -3.26 19.33
CA PHE A 112 7.06 -3.06 18.03
C PHE A 112 8.58 -2.83 18.13
N ALA A 113 9.11 -2.63 19.35
CA ALA A 113 10.51 -2.29 19.57
C ALA A 113 11.36 -3.41 20.19
N THR A 114 10.75 -4.54 20.57
CA THR A 114 11.47 -5.58 21.33
C THR A 114 11.19 -6.96 20.77
N LYS A 115 11.85 -7.29 19.66
CA LYS A 115 12.58 -8.55 19.51
C LYS A 115 13.35 -8.54 18.19
N MET A 116 14.64 -8.20 18.34
CA MET A 116 15.75 -8.60 17.48
C MET A 116 15.72 -8.10 16.03
N SER A 117 16.02 -6.81 15.86
CA SER A 117 16.95 -6.28 14.85
C SER A 117 17.30 -4.85 15.27
N ALA A 118 18.53 -4.66 15.72
CA ALA A 118 18.99 -3.49 16.47
C ALA A 118 18.87 -2.17 15.69
N SER A 119 18.57 -1.09 16.42
CA SER A 119 18.85 0.34 16.14
C SER A 119 17.90 1.19 15.27
N ALA A 120 16.73 0.69 14.85
CA ALA A 120 15.75 1.55 14.18
C ALA A 120 14.34 1.39 14.77
N SER A 121 14.03 2.23 15.75
CA SER A 121 12.68 2.48 16.30
C SER A 121 11.72 3.15 15.29
N TYR A 122 12.06 3.12 14.00
CA TYR A 122 11.33 3.83 12.98
C TYR A 122 10.27 2.92 12.35
N PRO A 123 9.08 3.45 12.06
CA PRO A 123 8.03 2.68 11.43
C PRO A 123 8.49 2.14 10.07
N SER A 124 8.41 0.84 9.90
CA SER A 124 8.70 0.20 8.62
C SER A 124 7.57 0.48 7.64
N HIS A 125 7.84 1.27 6.60
CA HIS A 125 6.92 1.52 5.52
C HIS A 125 7.27 0.66 4.31
N THR A 126 6.28 -0.03 3.75
CA THR A 126 6.46 -0.71 2.46
C THR A 126 6.44 0.35 1.36
N ALA A 127 7.61 0.72 0.83
CA ALA A 127 7.69 1.50 -0.39
C ALA A 127 7.01 0.71 -1.53
N ALA A 128 6.04 1.33 -2.19
CA ALA A 128 5.47 0.77 -3.41
C ALA A 128 6.45 1.08 -4.55
N GLY A 129 7.43 0.20 -4.78
CA GLY A 129 8.48 0.51 -5.73
C GLY A 129 9.23 -0.73 -6.20
N THR A 130 8.70 -1.37 -7.24
CA THR A 130 9.54 -1.91 -8.30
C THR A 130 8.97 -1.42 -9.64
N PRO A 131 9.80 -0.96 -10.59
CA PRO A 131 9.35 -0.52 -11.92
C PRO A 131 8.56 -1.57 -12.72
N ILE A 132 8.64 -2.83 -12.27
CA ILE A 132 8.07 -4.02 -12.91
C ILE A 132 6.69 -4.39 -12.31
N SER A 133 6.21 -3.73 -11.24
CA SER A 133 5.03 -4.22 -10.51
C SER A 133 3.71 -4.11 -11.29
N GLY A 134 3.53 -3.11 -12.14
CA GLY A 134 2.26 -2.87 -12.84
C GLY A 134 1.96 -3.92 -13.91
N ALA A 135 2.89 -4.11 -14.85
CA ALA A 135 2.74 -5.10 -15.93
C ALA A 135 2.79 -6.55 -15.39
N SER A 136 3.68 -6.84 -14.44
CA SER A 136 3.71 -8.16 -13.80
C SER A 136 2.45 -8.43 -12.98
N SER A 137 1.92 -7.45 -12.23
CA SER A 137 0.62 -7.65 -11.55
C SER A 137 -0.51 -7.91 -12.55
N LEU A 138 -0.49 -7.24 -13.71
CA LEU A 138 -1.51 -7.46 -14.73
C LEU A 138 -1.44 -8.88 -15.31
N LEU A 139 -0.21 -9.37 -15.55
CA LEU A 139 0.05 -10.75 -15.97
C LEU A 139 -0.43 -11.76 -14.92
N ASP A 140 -0.11 -11.53 -13.64
CA ASP A 140 -0.51 -12.42 -12.55
C ASP A 140 -2.04 -12.48 -12.39
N VAL A 141 -2.73 -11.38 -12.63
CA VAL A 141 -4.19 -11.26 -12.43
C VAL A 141 -5.00 -11.79 -13.61
N LEU A 142 -4.57 -11.49 -14.84
CA LEU A 142 -5.34 -11.78 -16.05
C LEU A 142 -4.78 -12.95 -16.87
N GLY A 143 -3.57 -13.40 -16.55
CA GLY A 143 -2.80 -14.32 -17.38
C GLY A 143 -2.21 -13.64 -18.61
N THR A 144 -1.26 -14.33 -19.25
CA THR A 144 -0.42 -13.78 -20.34
C THR A 144 -1.23 -13.18 -21.48
N LYS A 145 -2.18 -13.95 -22.03
CA LYS A 145 -2.93 -13.58 -23.23
C LYS A 145 -3.74 -12.30 -23.05
N GLU A 146 -4.46 -12.21 -21.93
CA GLU A 146 -5.35 -11.07 -21.68
C GLU A 146 -4.57 -9.84 -21.22
N ALA A 147 -3.52 -10.02 -20.43
CA ALA A 147 -2.61 -8.94 -20.07
C ALA A 147 -1.93 -8.33 -21.31
N GLU A 148 -1.44 -9.13 -22.25
CA GLU A 148 -0.86 -8.62 -23.52
C GLU A 148 -1.89 -7.84 -24.35
N ARG A 149 -3.13 -8.34 -24.44
CA ARG A 149 -4.23 -7.64 -25.11
C ARG A 149 -4.48 -6.28 -24.46
N MET A 150 -4.51 -6.23 -23.13
CA MET A 150 -4.74 -5.01 -22.36
C MET A 150 -3.58 -4.01 -22.49
N LEU A 151 -2.33 -4.47 -22.39
CA LEU A 151 -1.14 -3.62 -22.58
C LEU A 151 -1.07 -3.03 -23.99
N LYS A 152 -1.54 -3.77 -25.00
CA LYS A 152 -1.63 -3.27 -26.38
C LYS A 152 -2.76 -2.26 -26.57
N ALA A 153 -3.91 -2.46 -25.93
CA ALA A 153 -5.07 -1.59 -26.05
C ALA A 153 -4.96 -0.30 -25.22
N TYR A 154 -4.25 -0.36 -24.09
CA TYR A 154 -4.15 0.74 -23.12
C TYR A 154 -2.68 1.05 -22.80
N PRO A 155 -2.06 2.04 -23.47
CA PRO A 155 -0.65 2.39 -23.24
C PRO A 155 -0.41 3.03 -21.86
N CYS A 156 -1.44 3.57 -21.23
CA CYS A 156 -1.37 4.16 -19.90
C CYS A 156 -2.03 3.23 -18.88
N PHE A 157 -1.26 2.78 -17.89
CA PHE A 157 -1.76 1.98 -16.77
C PHE A 157 -1.11 2.41 -15.46
N ALA A 158 -1.83 2.23 -14.36
CA ALA A 158 -1.34 2.54 -13.02
C ALA A 158 -1.92 1.55 -12.01
N GLN A 159 -1.15 1.24 -10.98
CA GLN A 159 -1.61 0.50 -9.82
C GLN A 159 -2.09 1.48 -8.75
N VAL A 160 -3.38 1.50 -8.46
CA VAL A 160 -3.98 2.41 -7.48
C VAL A 160 -4.29 1.65 -6.19
N LYS A 161 -3.85 2.19 -5.05
CA LYS A 161 -4.17 1.63 -3.72
C LYS A 161 -5.29 2.44 -3.08
N VAL A 162 -6.35 1.75 -2.69
CA VAL A 162 -7.45 2.34 -1.92
C VAL A 162 -7.27 1.97 -0.45
N TRP A 163 -7.18 2.99 0.41
CA TRP A 163 -7.08 2.82 1.85
C TRP A 163 -8.38 3.26 2.53
N ARG A 164 -8.88 2.42 3.44
CA ARG A 164 -10.08 2.71 4.22
C ARG A 164 -9.81 2.44 5.70
N GLY A 165 -10.11 3.42 6.55
CA GLY A 165 -10.23 3.18 7.98
C GLY A 165 -11.51 2.41 8.29
N ILE A 166 -11.41 1.39 9.13
CA ILE A 166 -12.53 0.55 9.57
C ILE A 166 -12.68 0.72 11.09
N GLY A 167 -13.90 0.99 11.54
CA GLY A 167 -14.18 1.24 12.95
C GLY A 167 -13.78 2.65 13.38
N GLN A 168 -12.79 2.77 14.26
CA GLN A 168 -12.39 4.04 14.84
C GLN A 168 -11.60 4.93 13.87
N ALA A 169 -11.67 6.24 14.08
CA ALA A 169 -10.87 7.20 13.33
C ALA A 169 -9.37 6.91 13.52
N ILE A 170 -8.64 6.80 12.40
CA ILE A 170 -7.20 6.60 12.42
C ILE A 170 -6.56 7.86 12.98
N SER A 171 -6.00 7.76 14.19
CA SER A 171 -5.40 8.86 14.94
C SER A 171 -3.88 8.72 15.10
N ARG A 172 -3.32 7.59 14.67
CA ARG A 172 -1.90 7.27 14.82
C ARG A 172 -1.34 6.91 13.45
N TRP A 173 -0.22 7.55 13.11
CA TRP A 173 0.58 7.36 11.89
C TRP A 173 0.04 8.03 10.61
N PRO A 174 0.95 8.45 9.70
CA PRO A 174 0.54 8.93 8.38
C PRO A 174 -0.11 7.79 7.60
N LEU A 175 -1.28 8.08 7.01
CA LEU A 175 -1.98 7.15 6.11
C LEU A 175 -1.18 6.89 4.83
N LEU A 176 -0.34 7.86 4.46
CA LEU A 176 0.46 7.85 3.24
C LEU A 176 1.76 8.62 3.49
N LEU A 177 2.87 8.08 3.00
CA LEU A 177 4.15 8.78 2.88
C LEU A 177 4.46 8.91 1.40
N ILE A 178 4.89 10.10 1.00
CA ILE A 178 5.15 10.45 -0.40
C ILE A 178 6.48 11.18 -0.41
N ASP A 179 7.31 10.86 -1.40
CA ASP A 179 8.46 11.69 -1.70
C ASP A 179 7.98 12.91 -2.48
N THR A 180 8.20 14.10 -1.94
CA THR A 180 7.78 15.36 -2.55
C THR A 180 8.92 16.06 -3.29
N LYS A 181 10.04 15.35 -3.50
CA LYS A 181 11.21 15.86 -4.22
C LYS A 181 11.29 15.33 -5.65
#